data_AF-A0A605S994-F1
#
_entry.id   AF-A0A605S994-F1
#
_cell.length_a   1.000
_cell.length_b   1.000
_cell.length_c   1.000
_cell.angle_alpha   90.00
_cell.angle_beta   90.00
_cell.angle_gamma   90.00
#
_symmetry.space_group_name_H-M   'P 1'
#
loop_
_entity.id
_entity.type
_entity.pdbx_description
1 polymer ?
#
loop_
_entity_poly.entity_id
_entity_poly.type
_entity_poly.pdbx_seq_one_letter_code
_entity_poly.pdbx_strand_id
1 'polypeptide(L)'
;MTKQIINISIQSETREEVLNCINSGININAVDYCGRNALFYCDQLDAIKAMIEAGIELNRIDNNGNNALFWNTNLIVLELLIHSGINIHHKNNNGQSCLHEQRHNIKCAETLINAGADIHSIDNEGQTVLYHHYRPQDFDYWVEKGCNINHTDYNGKSVLDLSVDNGTWIYQFNVSALIRHIDKIDSTPVLIRHINYNSLGLIKLLKQNGVNFLLAEHCTVELYVKDMKSIFNELKQHIEIKHTQFYNCRNEHIGIYIGIERVKWFIRNGIRMDDDILKQRSDSDKIFSYIAGRERKDLLKEMKPEIPRAPVRKRL
;
A
#
# COMPACT_ATOMS: atom_id res chain seq x y z
N MET A 1 -33.29 6.82 -24.11
CA MET A 1 -32.97 7.00 -22.67
C MET A 1 -31.73 7.86 -22.47
N THR A 2 -30.55 7.48 -23.00
CA THR A 2 -29.30 8.28 -22.87
C THR A 2 -29.43 9.74 -23.34
N LYS A 3 -30.13 9.98 -24.46
CA LYS A 3 -30.38 11.35 -24.97
C LYS A 3 -31.19 12.24 -24.00
N GLN A 4 -32.12 11.66 -23.22
CA GLN A 4 -32.99 12.45 -22.34
C GLN A 4 -32.25 13.01 -21.13
N ILE A 5 -31.28 12.27 -20.60
CA ILE A 5 -30.50 12.65 -19.40
C ILE A 5 -29.41 13.61 -19.78
N ILE A 6 -28.71 13.31 -20.87
CA ILE A 6 -27.74 14.23 -21.47
C ILE A 6 -28.43 15.57 -21.75
N ASN A 7 -29.68 15.57 -22.22
CA ASN A 7 -30.41 16.82 -22.41
C ASN A 7 -30.69 17.56 -21.09
N ILE A 8 -31.16 16.90 -20.03
CA ILE A 8 -31.36 17.57 -18.73
C ILE A 8 -30.03 18.07 -18.16
N SER A 9 -28.97 17.27 -18.21
CA SER A 9 -27.70 17.59 -17.52
C SER A 9 -26.75 18.49 -18.30
N ILE A 10 -26.78 18.48 -19.64
CA ILE A 10 -25.90 19.29 -20.49
C ILE A 10 -26.60 20.56 -20.99
N GLN A 11 -27.93 20.55 -21.16
CA GLN A 11 -28.65 21.74 -21.64
C GLN A 11 -29.27 22.59 -20.53
N SER A 12 -29.38 22.10 -19.30
CA SER A 12 -29.97 22.89 -18.22
C SER A 12 -28.88 23.51 -17.37
N GLU A 13 -28.43 24.68 -17.78
CA GLU A 13 -27.58 25.54 -16.95
C GLU A 13 -28.42 26.34 -15.94
N THR A 14 -29.72 26.49 -16.23
CA THR A 14 -30.64 27.31 -15.45
C THR A 14 -31.82 26.52 -14.91
N ARG A 15 -32.45 27.06 -13.86
CA ARG A 15 -33.73 26.56 -13.33
C ARG A 15 -34.81 26.49 -14.41
N GLU A 16 -34.87 27.47 -15.30
CA GLU A 16 -35.91 27.55 -16.34
C GLU A 16 -35.79 26.39 -17.34
N GLU A 17 -34.58 26.04 -17.75
CA GLU A 17 -34.33 24.91 -18.66
C GLU A 17 -34.70 23.57 -18.02
N VAL A 18 -34.41 23.37 -16.73
CA VAL A 18 -34.85 22.17 -16.00
C VAL A 18 -36.38 22.07 -16.00
N LEU A 19 -37.08 23.16 -15.69
CA LEU A 19 -38.53 23.19 -15.68
C LEU A 19 -39.13 22.97 -17.09
N ASN A 20 -38.53 23.55 -18.13
CA ASN A 20 -38.95 23.34 -19.51
C ASN A 20 -38.77 21.88 -19.95
N CYS A 21 -37.67 21.23 -19.56
CA CYS A 21 -37.44 19.81 -19.79
C CYS A 21 -38.52 18.94 -19.13
N ILE A 22 -38.85 19.22 -17.86
CA ILE A 22 -39.89 18.50 -17.12
C ILE A 22 -41.27 18.73 -17.75
N ASN A 23 -41.60 19.98 -18.10
CA ASN A 23 -42.86 20.34 -18.76
C ASN A 23 -43.01 19.69 -20.15
N SER A 24 -41.89 19.41 -20.81
CA SER A 24 -41.84 18.66 -22.09
C SER A 24 -42.02 17.15 -21.92
N GLY A 25 -42.29 16.67 -20.70
CA GLY A 25 -42.52 15.26 -20.38
C GLY A 25 -41.25 14.45 -20.14
N ILE A 26 -40.08 15.08 -19.97
CA ILE A 26 -38.86 14.35 -19.63
C ILE A 26 -38.93 13.90 -18.17
N ASN A 27 -38.74 12.60 -17.93
CA ASN A 27 -38.64 12.05 -16.58
C ASN A 27 -37.36 12.55 -15.88
N ILE A 28 -37.50 13.31 -14.80
CA ILE A 28 -36.39 13.82 -13.98
C ILE A 28 -35.49 12.71 -13.41
N ASN A 29 -36.05 11.51 -13.23
CA ASN A 29 -35.37 10.31 -12.74
C ASN A 29 -34.93 9.36 -13.85
N ALA A 30 -34.89 9.83 -15.10
CA ALA A 30 -34.30 9.04 -16.18
C ALA A 30 -32.83 8.70 -15.84
N VAL A 31 -32.43 7.49 -16.19
CA VAL A 31 -31.05 6.99 -15.98
C VAL A 31 -30.37 6.52 -17.26
N ASP A 32 -29.05 6.73 -17.32
CA ASP A 32 -28.27 6.43 -18.49
C ASP A 32 -27.91 4.93 -18.50
N TYR A 33 -27.08 4.49 -19.45
CA TYR A 33 -26.66 3.09 -19.53
C TYR A 33 -25.77 2.65 -18.35
N CYS A 34 -25.23 3.62 -17.60
CA CYS A 34 -24.47 3.40 -16.37
C CYS A 34 -25.35 3.52 -15.11
N GLY A 35 -26.67 3.69 -15.24
CA GLY A 35 -27.57 3.85 -14.10
C GLY A 35 -27.52 5.24 -13.44
N ARG A 36 -26.87 6.24 -14.06
CA ARG A 36 -26.72 7.60 -13.54
C ARG A 36 -27.89 8.49 -13.92
N ASN A 37 -28.41 9.27 -12.97
CA ASN A 37 -29.33 10.37 -13.24
C ASN A 37 -28.57 11.68 -13.51
N ALA A 38 -29.28 12.79 -13.70
CA ALA A 38 -28.69 14.08 -14.06
C ALA A 38 -27.72 14.67 -13.02
N LEU A 39 -27.84 14.30 -11.73
CA LEU A 39 -26.97 14.82 -10.66
C LEU A 39 -25.51 14.39 -10.80
N PHE A 40 -25.23 13.31 -11.51
CA PHE A 40 -23.86 12.83 -11.73
C PHE A 40 -23.05 13.74 -12.68
N TYR A 41 -23.71 14.65 -13.37
CA TYR A 41 -23.12 15.44 -14.46
C TYR A 41 -23.27 16.95 -14.28
N CYS A 42 -24.37 17.38 -13.65
CA CYS A 42 -24.69 18.79 -13.52
C CYS A 42 -23.74 19.46 -12.52
N ASP A 43 -23.16 20.59 -12.91
CA ASP A 43 -22.31 21.44 -12.08
C ASP A 43 -22.94 22.82 -11.79
N GLN A 44 -24.12 23.09 -12.34
CA GLN A 44 -24.83 24.36 -12.22
C GLN A 44 -25.79 24.35 -11.03
N LEU A 45 -25.50 25.22 -10.06
CA LEU A 45 -26.18 25.23 -8.76
C LEU A 45 -27.71 25.38 -8.87
N ASP A 46 -28.18 26.31 -9.70
CA ASP A 46 -29.61 26.60 -9.82
C ASP A 46 -30.37 25.51 -10.56
N ALA A 47 -29.72 24.84 -11.51
CA ALA A 47 -30.26 23.65 -12.16
C ALA A 47 -30.38 22.50 -11.15
N ILE A 48 -29.34 22.24 -10.33
CA ILE A 48 -29.38 21.18 -9.31
C ILE A 48 -30.47 21.45 -8.27
N LYS A 49 -30.62 22.69 -7.79
CA LYS A 49 -31.74 23.06 -6.89
C LYS A 49 -33.10 22.77 -7.53
N ALA A 50 -33.28 23.15 -8.80
CA ALA A 50 -34.51 22.90 -9.53
C ALA A 50 -34.79 21.39 -9.69
N MET A 51 -33.76 20.58 -9.95
CA MET A 51 -33.88 19.12 -10.04
C MET A 51 -34.28 18.52 -8.69
N ILE A 52 -33.71 19.00 -7.58
CA ILE A 52 -34.04 18.58 -6.21
C ILE A 52 -35.49 18.93 -5.87
N GLU A 53 -35.92 20.17 -6.14
CA GLU A 53 -37.32 20.59 -5.95
C GLU A 53 -38.29 19.79 -6.81
N ALA A 54 -37.87 19.36 -7.99
CA ALA A 54 -38.64 18.50 -8.88
C ALA A 54 -38.66 17.01 -8.48
N GLY A 55 -38.01 16.63 -7.37
CA GLY A 55 -38.03 15.27 -6.85
C GLY A 55 -37.08 14.30 -7.55
N ILE A 56 -35.91 14.79 -7.99
CA ILE A 56 -34.85 13.89 -8.45
C ILE A 56 -34.40 12.92 -7.33
N GLU A 57 -34.12 11.67 -7.70
CA GLU A 57 -33.66 10.62 -6.81
C GLU A 57 -32.21 10.92 -6.35
N LEU A 58 -32.08 11.64 -5.24
CA LEU A 58 -30.80 12.14 -4.74
C LEU A 58 -29.79 11.02 -4.44
N ASN A 59 -30.26 9.88 -3.93
CA ASN A 59 -29.44 8.73 -3.54
C ASN A 59 -29.27 7.70 -4.65
N ARG A 60 -29.50 8.08 -5.91
CA ARG A 60 -29.30 7.19 -7.04
C ARG A 60 -27.85 6.71 -7.10
N ILE A 61 -27.66 5.43 -7.40
CA ILE A 61 -26.35 4.83 -7.63
C ILE A 61 -26.16 4.43 -9.10
N ASP A 62 -24.92 4.54 -9.57
CA ASP A 62 -24.47 4.02 -10.86
C ASP A 62 -24.22 2.49 -10.82
N ASN A 63 -23.83 1.90 -11.95
CA ASN A 63 -23.54 0.47 -12.05
C ASN A 63 -22.32 0.02 -11.22
N ASN A 64 -21.45 0.96 -10.80
CA ASN A 64 -20.33 0.71 -9.89
C ASN A 64 -20.75 0.89 -8.42
N GLY A 65 -22.02 1.22 -8.18
CA GLY A 65 -22.54 1.52 -6.86
C GLY A 65 -22.15 2.90 -6.33
N ASN A 66 -21.68 3.83 -7.16
CA ASN A 66 -21.36 5.18 -6.71
C ASN A 66 -22.61 6.06 -6.70
N ASN A 67 -22.78 6.90 -5.68
CA ASN A 67 -23.71 8.04 -5.76
C ASN A 67 -23.02 9.28 -6.34
N ALA A 68 -23.76 10.38 -6.51
CA ALA A 68 -23.24 11.60 -7.13
C ALA A 68 -22.03 12.23 -6.40
N LEU A 69 -21.82 11.98 -5.10
CA LEU A 69 -20.68 12.54 -4.35
C LEU A 69 -19.33 11.99 -4.79
N PHE A 70 -19.27 10.75 -5.29
CA PHE A 70 -18.00 10.07 -5.60
C PHE A 70 -17.21 10.81 -6.68
N TRP A 71 -17.90 11.40 -7.66
CA TRP A 71 -17.29 12.05 -8.81
C TRP A 71 -17.32 13.58 -8.72
N ASN A 72 -17.99 14.16 -7.72
CA ASN A 72 -18.18 15.61 -7.65
C ASN A 72 -16.94 16.29 -7.05
N THR A 73 -16.25 17.08 -7.86
CA THR A 73 -15.07 17.85 -7.45
C THR A 73 -15.35 19.34 -7.29
N ASN A 74 -16.58 19.78 -7.57
CA ASN A 74 -17.01 21.16 -7.39
C ASN A 74 -17.52 21.35 -5.96
N LEU A 75 -16.73 22.07 -5.16
CA LEU A 75 -16.99 22.30 -3.74
C LEU A 75 -18.41 22.83 -3.46
N ILE A 76 -18.89 23.80 -4.25
CA ILE A 76 -20.19 24.44 -4.04
C ILE A 76 -21.33 23.46 -4.32
N VAL A 77 -21.18 22.63 -5.36
CA VAL A 77 -22.17 21.60 -5.68
C VAL A 77 -22.15 20.48 -4.65
N LEU A 78 -20.96 20.05 -4.24
CA LEU A 78 -20.76 19.05 -3.20
C LEU A 78 -21.47 19.46 -1.91
N GLU A 79 -21.25 20.70 -1.46
CA GLU A 79 -21.94 21.29 -0.31
C GLU A 79 -23.46 21.28 -0.48
N LEU A 80 -23.98 21.69 -1.65
CA LEU A 80 -25.42 21.66 -1.90
C LEU A 80 -25.99 20.24 -1.76
N LEU A 81 -25.35 19.24 -2.39
CA LEU A 81 -25.82 17.85 -2.35
C LEU A 81 -25.83 17.30 -0.92
N ILE A 82 -24.77 17.60 -0.14
CA ILE A 82 -24.68 17.24 1.29
C ILE A 82 -25.84 17.87 2.08
N HIS A 83 -26.05 19.18 1.96
CA HIS A 83 -27.15 19.87 2.66
C HIS A 83 -28.54 19.38 2.22
N SER A 84 -28.64 18.83 1.01
CA SER A 84 -29.88 18.27 0.48
C SER A 84 -30.16 16.84 0.96
N GLY A 85 -29.26 16.24 1.76
CA GLY A 85 -29.48 14.93 2.39
C GLY A 85 -29.02 13.73 1.55
N ILE A 86 -28.07 13.92 0.63
CA ILE A 86 -27.44 12.80 -0.06
C ILE A 86 -26.69 11.92 0.95
N ASN A 87 -26.71 10.61 0.76
CA ASN A 87 -26.10 9.66 1.67
C ASN A 87 -24.57 9.72 1.60
N ILE A 88 -23.97 10.45 2.53
CA ILE A 88 -22.51 10.60 2.65
C ILE A 88 -21.80 9.31 3.08
N HIS A 89 -22.52 8.41 3.76
CA HIS A 89 -21.98 7.14 4.27
C HIS A 89 -22.09 5.99 3.27
N HIS A 90 -22.56 6.28 2.05
CA HIS A 90 -22.70 5.28 1.01
C HIS A 90 -21.35 4.66 0.63
N LYS A 91 -21.36 3.35 0.37
CA LYS A 91 -20.20 2.59 -0.12
C LYS A 91 -20.51 2.00 -1.49
N ASN A 92 -19.55 2.12 -2.40
CA ASN A 92 -19.67 1.56 -3.74
C ASN A 92 -19.45 0.04 -3.75
N ASN A 93 -19.46 -0.58 -4.94
CA ASN A 93 -19.30 -2.02 -5.08
C ASN A 93 -17.93 -2.54 -4.59
N ASN A 94 -16.93 -1.66 -4.49
CA ASN A 94 -15.61 -1.96 -3.93
C ASN A 94 -15.54 -1.71 -2.41
N GLY A 95 -16.66 -1.34 -1.77
CA GLY A 95 -16.68 -0.98 -0.35
C GLY A 95 -16.12 0.41 -0.05
N GLN A 96 -15.76 1.17 -1.08
CA GLN A 96 -15.14 2.49 -0.93
C GLN A 96 -16.21 3.53 -0.61
N SER A 97 -15.92 4.41 0.35
CA SER A 97 -16.70 5.63 0.60
C SER A 97 -16.29 6.74 -0.37
N CYS A 98 -17.09 7.82 -0.45
CA CYS A 98 -16.74 8.99 -1.26
C CYS A 98 -15.38 9.61 -0.88
N LEU A 99 -14.91 9.47 0.38
CA LEU A 99 -13.58 9.93 0.80
C LEU A 99 -12.44 9.19 0.09
N HIS A 100 -12.62 7.92 -0.28
CA HIS A 100 -11.61 7.18 -1.02
C HIS A 100 -11.36 7.83 -2.39
N GLU A 101 -12.43 8.22 -3.09
CA GLU A 101 -12.31 8.93 -4.38
C GLU A 101 -11.77 10.35 -4.23
N GLN A 102 -12.15 11.04 -3.14
CA GLN A 102 -11.74 12.43 -2.89
C GLN A 102 -10.40 12.57 -2.16
N ARG A 103 -9.63 11.48 -1.96
CA ARG A 103 -8.38 11.48 -1.17
C ARG A 103 -7.31 12.48 -1.62
N HIS A 104 -7.32 12.86 -2.91
CA HIS A 104 -6.39 13.83 -3.51
C HIS A 104 -6.97 15.24 -3.67
N ASN A 105 -8.24 15.45 -3.30
CA ASN A 105 -8.91 16.74 -3.33
C ASN A 105 -9.21 17.19 -1.90
N ILE A 106 -8.18 17.69 -1.21
CA ILE A 106 -8.23 18.01 0.22
C ILE A 106 -9.41 18.92 0.58
N LYS A 107 -9.76 19.90 -0.26
CA LYS A 107 -10.91 20.79 -0.01
C LYS A 107 -12.25 20.05 0.00
N CYS A 108 -12.46 19.14 -0.95
CA CYS A 108 -13.68 18.32 -0.97
C CYS A 108 -13.67 17.29 0.17
N ALA A 109 -12.53 16.67 0.44
CA ALA A 109 -12.36 15.77 1.57
C ALA A 109 -12.66 16.45 2.91
N GLU A 110 -12.16 17.67 3.15
CA GLU A 110 -12.47 18.47 4.34
C GLU A 110 -13.96 18.71 4.50
N THR A 111 -14.64 19.06 3.41
CA THR A 111 -16.09 19.28 3.40
C THR A 111 -16.86 18.02 3.77
N LEU A 112 -16.46 16.88 3.19
CA LEU A 112 -17.06 15.58 3.49
C LEU A 112 -16.82 15.17 4.95
N ILE A 113 -15.60 15.33 5.47
CA ILE A 113 -15.26 15.03 6.87
C ILE A 113 -16.07 15.92 7.82
N ASN A 114 -16.17 17.22 7.55
CA ASN A 114 -16.95 18.16 8.35
C ASN A 114 -18.46 17.82 8.33
N ALA A 115 -18.94 17.23 7.23
CA ALA A 115 -20.29 16.72 7.09
C ALA A 115 -20.51 15.33 7.70
N GLY A 116 -19.48 14.74 8.34
CA GLY A 116 -19.58 13.47 9.07
C GLY A 116 -19.12 12.24 8.30
N ALA A 117 -18.46 12.38 7.14
CA ALA A 117 -17.87 11.24 6.45
C ALA A 117 -16.84 10.52 7.33
N ASP A 118 -16.87 9.19 7.33
CA ASP A 118 -16.00 8.36 8.17
C ASP A 118 -14.58 8.27 7.58
N ILE A 119 -13.67 9.00 8.20
CA ILE A 119 -12.23 9.00 7.89
C ILE A 119 -11.57 7.63 8.10
N HIS A 120 -12.14 6.76 8.92
CA HIS A 120 -11.65 5.42 9.20
C HIS A 120 -12.31 4.34 8.34
N SER A 121 -13.15 4.74 7.38
CA SER A 121 -13.81 3.78 6.50
C SER A 121 -12.79 2.93 5.75
N ILE A 122 -13.05 1.62 5.70
CA ILE A 122 -12.28 0.65 4.92
C ILE A 122 -13.08 0.14 3.73
N ASP A 123 -12.38 -0.14 2.64
CA ASP A 123 -12.93 -0.79 1.45
C ASP A 123 -12.98 -2.33 1.58
N ASN A 124 -13.33 -3.02 0.49
CA ASN A 124 -13.45 -4.48 0.47
C ASN A 124 -12.09 -5.20 0.57
N GLU A 125 -10.97 -4.52 0.32
CA GLU A 125 -9.62 -5.04 0.57
C GLU A 125 -9.17 -4.76 2.00
N GLY A 126 -9.98 -4.05 2.79
CA GLY A 126 -9.65 -3.60 4.12
C GLY A 126 -8.72 -2.39 4.10
N GLN A 127 -8.66 -1.64 3.00
CA GLN A 127 -7.78 -0.47 2.87
C GLN A 127 -8.50 0.80 3.32
N THR A 128 -7.78 1.67 4.03
CA THR A 128 -8.25 3.03 4.36
C THR A 128 -7.88 4.01 3.26
N VAL A 129 -8.35 5.26 3.37
CA VAL A 129 -7.97 6.36 2.46
C VAL A 129 -6.45 6.58 2.34
N LEU A 130 -5.65 6.15 3.32
CA LEU A 130 -4.19 6.28 3.28
C LEU A 130 -3.52 5.43 2.19
N TYR A 131 -4.17 4.37 1.70
CA TYR A 131 -3.64 3.55 0.62
C TYR A 131 -3.64 4.31 -0.71
N HIS A 132 -2.70 3.97 -1.59
CA HIS A 132 -2.57 4.51 -2.96
C HIS A 132 -2.29 6.03 -3.06
N HIS A 133 -1.58 6.59 -2.08
CA HIS A 133 -1.05 7.95 -2.18
C HIS A 133 0.22 8.03 -3.01
N TYR A 134 0.34 9.11 -3.79
CA TYR A 134 1.54 9.44 -4.55
C TYR A 134 2.01 10.88 -4.34
N ARG A 135 1.32 11.67 -3.49
CA ARG A 135 1.71 13.04 -3.12
C ARG A 135 1.97 13.10 -1.61
N PRO A 136 3.17 13.49 -1.17
CA PRO A 136 3.49 13.65 0.25
C PRO A 136 2.49 14.52 1.01
N GLN A 137 2.06 15.63 0.41
CA GLN A 137 1.17 16.60 1.05
C GLN A 137 -0.20 16.00 1.38
N ASP A 138 -0.79 15.24 0.45
CA ASP A 138 -2.09 14.59 0.66
C ASP A 138 -1.98 13.55 1.79
N PHE A 139 -0.93 12.72 1.74
CA PHE A 139 -0.69 11.69 2.75
C PHE A 139 -0.50 12.29 4.14
N ASP A 140 0.35 13.32 4.24
CA ASP A 140 0.65 14.00 5.49
C ASP A 140 -0.62 14.61 6.10
N TYR A 141 -1.47 15.24 5.27
CA TYR A 141 -2.77 15.74 5.70
C TYR A 141 -3.65 14.63 6.32
N TRP A 142 -3.76 13.47 5.68
CA TRP A 142 -4.59 12.37 6.20
C TRP A 142 -4.05 11.81 7.51
N VAL A 143 -2.73 11.70 7.64
CA VAL A 143 -2.07 11.29 8.89
C VAL A 143 -2.34 12.33 10.00
N GLU A 144 -2.26 13.62 9.70
CA GLU A 144 -2.58 14.71 10.64
C GLU A 144 -4.05 14.74 11.06
N LYS A 145 -4.97 14.35 10.17
CA LYS A 145 -6.40 14.19 10.47
C LYS A 145 -6.74 12.93 11.27
N GLY A 146 -5.73 12.11 11.61
CA GLY A 146 -5.88 10.98 12.51
C GLY A 146 -6.06 9.62 11.82
N CYS A 147 -5.83 9.52 10.51
CA CYS A 147 -5.77 8.21 9.86
C CYS A 147 -4.65 7.34 10.47
N ASN A 148 -4.96 6.06 10.71
CA ASN A 148 -4.00 5.13 11.29
C ASN A 148 -2.96 4.70 10.24
N ILE A 149 -1.74 5.21 10.36
CA ILE A 149 -0.59 4.87 9.52
C ILE A 149 -0.14 3.41 9.67
N ASN A 150 -0.48 2.75 10.79
CA ASN A 150 -0.14 1.35 11.08
C ASN A 150 -1.23 0.37 10.63
N HIS A 151 -2.30 0.86 9.98
CA HIS A 151 -3.38 0.01 9.49
C HIS A 151 -2.86 -1.04 8.51
N THR A 152 -3.39 -2.26 8.61
CA THR A 152 -3.12 -3.36 7.69
C THR A 152 -4.38 -3.77 6.95
N ASP A 153 -4.23 -4.04 5.66
CA ASP A 153 -5.32 -4.54 4.82
C ASP A 153 -5.60 -6.04 5.15
N TYR A 154 -6.59 -6.64 4.49
CA TYR A 154 -6.91 -8.06 4.74
C TYR A 154 -5.81 -9.04 4.29
N ASN A 155 -4.84 -8.58 3.51
CA ASN A 155 -3.64 -9.35 3.15
C ASN A 155 -2.48 -9.13 4.13
N GLY A 156 -2.69 -8.33 5.19
CA GLY A 156 -1.66 -8.00 6.18
C GLY A 156 -0.64 -6.97 5.68
N LYS A 157 -0.91 -6.25 4.58
CA LYS A 157 -0.04 -5.21 4.05
C LYS A 157 -0.31 -3.88 4.77
N SER A 158 0.71 -3.31 5.40
CA SER A 158 0.61 -1.97 5.98
C SER A 158 0.62 -0.88 4.91
N VAL A 159 0.01 0.28 5.23
CA VAL A 159 0.05 1.51 4.42
C VAL A 159 1.47 1.83 3.91
N LEU A 160 2.49 1.65 4.75
CA LEU A 160 3.89 1.97 4.45
C LEU A 160 4.79 0.75 4.24
N ASP A 161 4.23 -0.42 3.91
CA ASP A 161 4.99 -1.60 3.49
C ASP A 161 5.98 -1.23 2.36
N LEU A 162 7.26 -1.57 2.53
CA LEU A 162 8.30 -1.25 1.55
C LEU A 162 8.38 -2.36 0.50
N SER A 163 7.69 -2.17 -0.63
CA SER A 163 7.62 -3.11 -1.77
C SER A 163 8.09 -2.46 -3.08
N VAL A 164 8.47 -3.31 -4.06
CA VAL A 164 8.89 -2.88 -5.41
C VAL A 164 7.69 -2.66 -6.34
N ASP A 165 6.52 -3.20 -5.98
CA ASP A 165 5.48 -3.54 -6.96
C ASP A 165 4.89 -2.34 -7.73
N ASN A 166 5.15 -1.11 -7.31
CA ASN A 166 4.66 0.08 -7.99
C ASN A 166 5.75 1.11 -8.37
N GLY A 167 6.98 0.65 -8.58
CA GLY A 167 8.10 1.45 -9.09
C GLY A 167 8.93 2.14 -8.00
N THR A 168 10.17 2.51 -8.34
CA THR A 168 11.16 3.14 -7.44
C THR A 168 10.60 4.35 -6.69
N TRP A 169 9.65 5.08 -7.32
CA TRP A 169 8.95 6.20 -6.69
C TRP A 169 8.17 5.82 -5.44
N ILE A 170 7.40 4.71 -5.45
CA ILE A 170 6.57 4.33 -4.29
C ILE A 170 7.44 3.87 -3.12
N TYR A 171 8.53 3.16 -3.41
CA TYR A 171 9.52 2.87 -2.38
C TYR A 171 10.07 4.16 -1.76
N GLN A 172 10.51 5.13 -2.58
CA GLN A 172 11.03 6.42 -2.09
C GLN A 172 9.99 7.23 -1.32
N PHE A 173 8.74 7.22 -1.78
CA PHE A 173 7.62 7.85 -1.11
C PHE A 173 7.40 7.23 0.27
N ASN A 174 7.30 5.90 0.37
CA ASN A 174 7.09 5.21 1.65
C ASN A 174 8.26 5.45 2.60
N VAL A 175 9.50 5.41 2.12
CA VAL A 175 10.68 5.75 2.93
C VAL A 175 10.59 7.18 3.46
N SER A 176 10.21 8.13 2.61
CA SER A 176 10.08 9.53 3.00
C SER A 176 8.96 9.74 4.01
N ALA A 177 7.82 9.07 3.84
CA ALA A 177 6.69 9.12 4.76
C ALA A 177 7.03 8.49 6.12
N LEU A 178 7.71 7.34 6.14
CA LEU A 178 8.22 6.71 7.36
C LEU A 178 9.15 7.65 8.15
N ILE A 179 10.00 8.41 7.46
CA ILE A 179 10.91 9.37 8.11
C ILE A 179 10.12 10.54 8.72
N ARG A 180 9.12 11.08 8.00
CA ARG A 180 8.34 12.24 8.46
C ARG A 180 7.42 11.92 9.64
N HIS A 181 6.86 10.71 9.67
CA HIS A 181 5.85 10.27 10.65
C HIS A 181 6.35 9.15 11.56
N ILE A 182 7.66 9.10 11.81
CA ILE A 182 8.29 8.01 12.56
C ILE A 182 7.74 7.90 14.00
N ASP A 183 7.31 9.01 14.57
CA ASP A 183 6.68 9.12 15.89
C ASP A 183 5.27 8.50 15.95
N LYS A 184 4.63 8.32 14.80
CA LYS A 184 3.29 7.73 14.66
C LYS A 184 3.34 6.24 14.32
N ILE A 185 4.53 5.70 14.04
CA ILE A 185 4.72 4.26 13.84
C ILE A 185 4.71 3.57 15.20
N ASP A 186 3.77 2.66 15.40
CA ASP A 186 3.65 1.93 16.66
C ASP A 186 4.51 0.65 16.66
N SER A 187 4.18 -0.29 17.56
CA SER A 187 4.87 -1.58 17.68
C SER A 187 4.70 -2.51 16.46
N THR A 188 3.79 -2.20 15.54
CA THR A 188 3.56 -2.95 14.30
C THR A 188 4.83 -2.91 13.46
N PRO A 189 5.46 -4.07 13.19
CA PRO A 189 6.73 -4.07 12.49
C PRO A 189 6.58 -3.51 11.07
N VAL A 190 7.41 -2.52 10.71
CA VAL A 190 7.56 -2.09 9.32
C VAL A 190 8.12 -3.26 8.51
N LEU A 191 7.37 -3.70 7.51
CA LEU A 191 7.74 -4.87 6.74
C LEU A 191 8.55 -4.48 5.50
N ILE A 192 9.82 -4.87 5.52
CA ILE A 192 10.80 -4.60 4.46
C ILE A 192 10.76 -5.76 3.46
N ARG A 193 10.17 -5.53 2.29
CA ARG A 193 10.08 -6.51 1.19
C ARG A 193 11.12 -6.28 0.10
N HIS A 194 11.88 -5.19 0.20
CA HIS A 194 12.86 -4.80 -0.79
C HIS A 194 14.14 -4.22 -0.18
N ILE A 195 15.29 -4.69 -0.66
CA ILE A 195 16.62 -4.20 -0.29
C ILE A 195 17.33 -3.61 -1.51
N ASN A 196 17.78 -2.37 -1.38
CA ASN A 196 18.65 -1.66 -2.31
C ASN A 196 19.76 -0.92 -1.55
N TYR A 197 20.56 -0.11 -2.25
CA TYR A 197 21.66 0.66 -1.65
C TYR A 197 21.22 1.62 -0.53
N ASN A 198 19.99 2.13 -0.60
CA ASN A 198 19.47 3.10 0.37
C ASN A 198 18.84 2.42 1.60
N SER A 199 18.48 1.13 1.51
CA SER A 199 17.81 0.39 2.58
C SER A 199 18.64 0.34 3.87
N LEU A 200 19.97 0.31 3.79
CA LEU A 200 20.84 0.27 4.98
C LEU A 200 20.72 1.53 5.84
N GLY A 201 20.68 2.70 5.20
CA GLY A 201 20.50 3.98 5.90
C GLY A 201 19.15 4.05 6.61
N LEU A 202 18.09 3.56 5.95
CA LEU A 202 16.77 3.45 6.54
C LEU A 202 16.73 2.47 7.72
N ILE A 203 17.26 1.27 7.55
CA ILE A 203 17.31 0.25 8.62
C ILE A 203 18.05 0.76 9.85
N LYS A 204 19.15 1.49 9.65
CA LYS A 204 19.87 2.17 10.72
C LYS A 204 19.00 3.20 11.42
N LEU A 205 18.30 4.04 10.65
CA LEU A 205 17.41 5.06 11.18
C LEU A 205 16.25 4.45 11.98
N LEU A 206 15.57 3.43 11.45
CA LEU A 206 14.48 2.73 12.13
C LEU A 206 14.99 2.14 13.46
N LYS A 207 16.15 1.47 13.43
CA LYS A 207 16.79 0.91 14.63
C LYS A 207 17.18 1.98 15.66
N GLN A 208 17.69 3.14 15.21
CA GLN A 208 18.07 4.26 16.08
C GLN A 208 16.84 4.89 16.77
N ASN A 209 15.70 4.92 16.09
CA ASN A 209 14.46 5.47 16.62
C ASN A 209 13.59 4.44 17.34
N GLY A 210 14.07 3.20 17.52
CA GLY A 210 13.34 2.15 18.24
C GLY A 210 12.09 1.64 17.53
N VAL A 211 11.94 1.92 16.23
CA VAL A 211 10.83 1.41 15.43
C VAL A 211 11.04 -0.08 15.18
N ASN A 212 9.99 -0.89 15.36
CA ASN A 212 10.04 -2.31 15.07
C ASN A 212 10.00 -2.54 13.55
N PHE A 213 10.82 -3.44 13.02
CA PHE A 213 10.83 -3.77 11.60
C PHE A 213 11.31 -5.20 11.35
N LEU A 214 10.81 -5.81 10.27
CA LEU A 214 11.11 -7.19 9.88
C LEU A 214 11.37 -7.27 8.38
N LEU A 215 12.08 -8.30 7.94
CA LEU A 215 12.17 -8.65 6.53
C LEU A 215 11.05 -9.62 6.19
N ALA A 216 10.41 -9.40 5.04
CA ALA A 216 9.50 -10.39 4.50
C ALA A 216 10.23 -11.71 4.22
N GLU A 217 9.54 -12.84 4.35
CA GLU A 217 10.10 -14.14 3.97
C GLU A 217 10.53 -14.16 2.51
N HIS A 218 9.76 -13.48 1.65
CA HIS A 218 10.09 -13.22 0.27
C HIS A 218 10.56 -11.77 0.12
N CYS A 219 11.88 -11.56 0.02
CA CYS A 219 12.48 -10.23 -0.05
C CYS A 219 13.21 -10.04 -1.38
N THR A 220 12.89 -8.99 -2.10
CA THR A 220 13.57 -8.65 -3.36
C THR A 220 14.84 -7.84 -3.10
N VAL A 221 15.84 -7.97 -3.96
CA VAL A 221 17.12 -7.26 -3.88
C VAL A 221 17.47 -6.62 -5.22
N GLU A 222 17.79 -5.33 -5.20
CA GLU A 222 18.31 -4.57 -6.35
C GLU A 222 19.74 -4.13 -6.06
N LEU A 223 20.68 -5.06 -6.18
CA LEU A 223 22.09 -4.87 -5.83
C LEU A 223 23.00 -5.43 -6.92
N TYR A 224 24.12 -4.76 -7.21
CA TYR A 224 25.17 -5.37 -8.01
C TYR A 224 25.79 -6.55 -7.25
N VAL A 225 26.05 -7.64 -7.97
CA VAL A 225 26.61 -8.90 -7.43
C VAL A 225 27.96 -8.72 -6.72
N LYS A 226 28.72 -7.67 -7.08
CA LYS A 226 29.97 -7.30 -6.40
C LYS A 226 29.75 -6.73 -4.99
N ASP A 227 28.64 -6.03 -4.77
CA ASP A 227 28.37 -5.29 -3.53
C ASP A 227 27.59 -6.13 -2.51
N MET A 228 26.94 -7.21 -2.97
CA MET A 228 26.11 -8.10 -2.14
C MET A 228 26.79 -8.50 -0.82
N LYS A 229 28.05 -8.95 -0.84
CA LYS A 229 28.73 -9.38 0.40
C LYS A 229 28.81 -8.26 1.43
N SER A 230 29.12 -7.03 0.99
CA SER A 230 29.23 -5.88 1.88
C SER A 230 27.87 -5.53 2.48
N ILE A 231 26.85 -5.44 1.62
CA ILE A 231 25.50 -5.02 2.02
C ILE A 231 24.86 -6.06 2.94
N PHE A 232 24.96 -7.35 2.62
CA PHE A 232 24.43 -8.41 3.48
C PHE A 232 25.17 -8.53 4.81
N ASN A 233 26.50 -8.29 4.83
CA ASN A 233 27.24 -8.23 6.09
C ASN A 233 26.74 -7.11 7.00
N GLU A 234 26.46 -5.93 6.43
CA GLU A 234 25.93 -4.80 7.17
C GLU A 234 24.49 -5.05 7.62
N LEU A 235 23.64 -5.56 6.72
CA LEU A 235 22.24 -5.89 6.99
C LEU A 235 22.11 -6.81 8.22
N LYS A 236 22.96 -7.84 8.30
CA LYS A 236 23.01 -8.78 9.44
C LYS A 236 23.35 -8.15 10.79
N GLN A 237 23.97 -6.97 10.82
CA GLN A 237 24.26 -6.25 12.07
C GLN A 237 23.02 -5.54 12.61
N HIS A 238 22.01 -5.34 11.76
CA HIS A 238 20.84 -4.57 12.09
C HIS A 238 19.58 -5.43 12.22
N ILE A 239 19.46 -6.52 11.43
CA ILE A 239 18.26 -7.36 11.35
C ILE A 239 18.60 -8.84 11.14
N GLU A 240 17.73 -9.71 11.65
CA GLU A 240 17.78 -11.15 11.40
C GLU A 240 17.33 -11.47 9.98
N ILE A 241 18.16 -12.20 9.23
CA ILE A 241 17.90 -12.52 7.82
C ILE A 241 17.88 -14.02 7.52
N LYS A 242 17.92 -14.86 8.57
CA LYS A 242 18.12 -16.31 8.42
C LYS A 242 16.93 -17.04 7.80
N HIS A 243 15.73 -16.48 7.93
CA HIS A 243 14.48 -17.07 7.41
C HIS A 243 14.06 -16.49 6.06
N THR A 244 14.69 -15.40 5.64
CA THR A 244 14.37 -14.66 4.42
C THR A 244 15.02 -15.31 3.20
N GLN A 245 14.19 -15.56 2.19
CA GLN A 245 14.59 -15.89 0.83
C GLN A 245 14.73 -14.60 0.02
N PHE A 246 15.80 -14.51 -0.77
CA PHE A 246 16.12 -13.31 -1.53
C PHE A 246 15.96 -13.54 -3.03
N TYR A 247 15.34 -12.59 -3.71
CA TYR A 247 14.99 -12.66 -5.13
C TYR A 247 15.44 -11.39 -5.85
N ASN A 248 15.69 -11.44 -7.15
CA ASN A 248 15.86 -10.21 -7.94
C ASN A 248 14.48 -9.59 -8.28
N CYS A 249 14.48 -8.42 -8.91
CA CYS A 249 13.24 -7.73 -9.33
C CYS A 249 12.45 -8.47 -10.43
N ARG A 250 12.97 -9.57 -10.99
CA ARG A 250 12.28 -10.47 -11.93
C ARG A 250 11.72 -11.71 -11.24
N ASN A 251 11.70 -11.71 -9.91
CA ASN A 251 11.26 -12.82 -9.08
C ASN A 251 12.10 -14.10 -9.21
N GLU A 252 13.36 -13.97 -9.67
CA GLU A 252 14.29 -15.08 -9.71
C GLU A 252 15.08 -15.14 -8.40
N HIS A 253 15.11 -16.30 -7.76
CA HIS A 253 15.83 -16.47 -6.51
C HIS A 253 17.33 -16.21 -6.69
N ILE A 254 17.95 -15.57 -5.69
CA ILE A 254 19.35 -15.15 -5.72
C ILE A 254 20.31 -16.32 -5.98
N GLY A 255 19.94 -17.52 -5.52
CA GLY A 255 20.68 -18.76 -5.74
C GLY A 255 20.79 -19.18 -7.20
N ILE A 256 20.01 -18.64 -8.14
CA ILE A 256 20.07 -18.99 -9.56
C ILE A 256 21.25 -18.30 -10.26
N TYR A 257 21.35 -16.99 -10.09
CA TYR A 257 22.22 -16.15 -10.93
C TYR A 257 23.57 -15.81 -10.29
N ILE A 258 23.76 -16.06 -8.98
CA ILE A 258 25.06 -15.85 -8.34
C ILE A 258 25.99 -17.06 -8.55
N GLY A 259 27.30 -16.81 -8.66
CA GLY A 259 28.29 -17.88 -8.78
C GLY A 259 28.44 -18.71 -7.50
N ILE A 260 28.92 -19.95 -7.63
CA ILE A 260 29.06 -20.94 -6.54
C ILE A 260 29.74 -20.41 -5.28
N GLU A 261 30.81 -19.61 -5.43
CA GLU A 261 31.53 -19.06 -4.28
C GLU A 261 30.69 -18.06 -3.46
N ARG A 262 29.71 -17.41 -4.09
CA ARG A 262 28.73 -16.58 -3.39
C ARG A 262 27.65 -17.46 -2.76
N VAL A 263 27.13 -18.47 -3.45
CA VAL A 263 26.19 -19.45 -2.84
C VAL A 263 26.77 -20.02 -1.54
N LYS A 264 28.00 -20.55 -1.61
CA LYS A 264 28.75 -21.03 -0.42
C LYS A 264 28.90 -19.95 0.64
N TRP A 265 29.14 -18.70 0.24
CA TRP A 265 29.24 -17.57 1.16
C TRP A 265 27.91 -17.26 1.86
N PHE A 266 26.77 -17.36 1.18
CA PHE A 266 25.46 -17.14 1.80
C PHE A 266 25.13 -18.28 2.80
N ILE A 267 25.31 -19.53 2.38
CA ILE A 267 25.12 -20.72 3.23
C ILE A 267 26.02 -20.67 4.47
N ARG A 268 27.31 -20.32 4.32
CA ARG A 268 28.23 -20.24 5.48
C ARG A 268 27.85 -19.12 6.45
N ASN A 269 27.10 -18.13 5.98
CA ASN A 269 26.61 -17.00 6.76
C ASN A 269 25.17 -17.19 7.26
N GLY A 270 24.58 -18.37 7.09
CA GLY A 270 23.24 -18.68 7.60
C GLY A 270 22.12 -17.93 6.88
N ILE A 271 22.33 -17.54 5.63
CA ILE A 271 21.28 -16.94 4.80
C ILE A 271 20.59 -18.08 4.05
N ARG A 272 19.25 -18.10 4.13
CA ARG A 272 18.43 -19.16 3.50
C ARG A 272 18.66 -19.18 1.99
N MET A 273 18.75 -20.39 1.47
CA MET A 273 18.73 -20.67 0.04
C MET A 273 17.73 -21.79 -0.17
N ASP A 274 16.90 -21.66 -1.21
CA ASP A 274 15.97 -22.71 -1.59
C ASP A 274 16.70 -23.93 -2.19
N ASP A 275 16.55 -25.11 -1.56
CA ASP A 275 17.22 -26.34 -1.96
C ASP A 275 16.79 -26.82 -3.34
N ASP A 276 15.52 -26.68 -3.70
CA ASP A 276 15.03 -27.12 -5.00
C ASP A 276 15.60 -26.25 -6.12
N ILE A 277 15.83 -24.97 -5.82
CA ILE A 277 16.55 -24.07 -6.72
C ILE A 277 18.02 -24.45 -6.83
N LEU A 278 18.68 -24.80 -5.71
CA LEU A 278 20.07 -25.24 -5.73
C LEU A 278 20.27 -26.54 -6.50
N LYS A 279 19.31 -27.48 -6.44
CA LYS A 279 19.34 -28.75 -7.19
C LYS A 279 19.32 -28.57 -8.70
N GLN A 280 18.69 -27.52 -9.20
CA GLN A 280 18.58 -27.24 -10.63
C GLN A 280 19.87 -26.68 -11.23
N ARG A 281 20.86 -26.32 -10.41
CA ARG A 281 22.13 -25.75 -10.88
C ARG A 281 23.05 -26.84 -11.44
N SER A 282 23.81 -26.50 -12.48
CA SER A 282 24.84 -27.38 -13.04
C SER A 282 25.98 -27.72 -12.07
N ASP A 283 26.16 -26.93 -11.01
CA ASP A 283 27.16 -27.11 -9.97
C ASP A 283 26.56 -27.61 -8.63
N SER A 284 25.33 -28.14 -8.66
CA SER A 284 24.57 -28.67 -7.51
C SER A 284 25.39 -29.63 -6.65
N ASP A 285 26.04 -30.64 -7.23
CA ASP A 285 26.85 -31.64 -6.50
C ASP A 285 27.92 -31.00 -5.61
N LYS A 286 28.55 -29.92 -6.10
CA LYS A 286 29.60 -29.19 -5.37
C LYS A 286 29.00 -28.37 -4.21
N ILE A 287 27.79 -27.87 -4.38
CA ILE A 287 27.07 -27.09 -3.36
C ILE A 287 26.61 -28.02 -2.23
N PHE A 288 25.95 -29.14 -2.56
CA PHE A 288 25.48 -30.09 -1.54
C PHE A 288 26.62 -30.81 -0.84
N SER A 289 27.73 -31.12 -1.53
CA SER A 289 28.96 -31.60 -0.88
C SER A 289 29.51 -30.60 0.13
N TYR A 290 29.41 -29.29 -0.16
CA TYR A 290 29.83 -28.23 0.76
C TYR A 290 28.90 -28.12 1.97
N ILE A 291 27.58 -28.22 1.78
CA ILE A 291 26.57 -28.21 2.85
C ILE A 291 26.81 -29.40 3.79
N ALA A 292 26.88 -30.63 3.27
CA ALA A 292 27.13 -31.82 4.08
C ALA A 292 28.47 -31.73 4.86
N GLY A 293 29.51 -31.18 4.23
CA GLY A 293 30.79 -30.93 4.89
C GLY A 293 30.71 -29.91 6.02
N ARG A 294 29.80 -28.94 5.95
CA ARG A 294 29.53 -27.95 7.01
C ARG A 294 28.75 -28.57 8.17
N GLU A 295 27.66 -29.26 7.87
CA GLU A 295 26.84 -29.95 8.87
C GLU A 295 27.67 -30.94 9.68
N ARG A 296 28.52 -31.73 9.01
CA ARG A 296 29.46 -32.62 9.70
C ARG A 296 30.41 -31.87 10.63
N LYS A 297 30.92 -30.71 10.22
CA LYS A 297 31.82 -29.89 11.07
C LYS A 297 31.09 -29.31 12.27
N ASP A 298 29.84 -28.88 12.09
CA ASP A 298 29.05 -28.27 13.15
C ASP A 298 28.59 -29.34 14.16
N LEU A 299 28.17 -30.54 13.71
CA LEU A 299 27.95 -31.72 14.56
C LEU A 299 29.21 -32.11 15.36
N LEU A 300 30.38 -32.14 14.71
CA LEU A 300 31.64 -32.45 15.40
C LEU A 300 32.05 -31.39 16.45
N LYS A 301 31.58 -30.15 16.35
CA LYS A 301 31.80 -29.14 17.39
C LYS A 301 30.89 -29.38 18.59
N GLU A 302 29.62 -29.68 18.35
CA GLU A 302 28.65 -29.98 19.42
C GLU A 302 29.01 -31.26 20.18
N MET A 303 29.57 -32.26 19.48
CA MET A 303 30.00 -33.52 20.07
C MET A 303 31.31 -33.44 20.88
N LYS A 304 32.04 -32.32 20.87
CA LYS A 304 33.25 -32.18 21.69
C LYS A 304 32.85 -31.77 23.11
N PRO A 305 32.94 -32.64 24.14
CA PRO A 305 32.74 -32.21 25.52
C PRO A 305 33.80 -31.17 25.88
N GLU A 306 33.42 -30.16 26.69
CA GLU A 306 34.37 -29.29 27.37
C GLU A 306 35.24 -30.14 28.28
N ILE A 307 36.38 -30.62 27.77
CA ILE A 307 37.39 -31.25 28.62
C ILE A 307 38.01 -30.10 29.42
N PRO A 308 37.84 -30.03 30.76
CA PRO A 308 38.47 -29.00 31.56
C PRO A 308 39.98 -29.15 31.36
N ARG A 309 40.65 -28.08 30.89
CA ARG A 309 42.10 -28.10 30.76
C ARG A 309 42.70 -28.41 32.12
N ALA A 310 43.39 -29.54 32.24
CA ALA A 310 44.08 -29.91 33.47
C ALA A 310 45.04 -28.76 33.87
N PRO A 311 45.08 -28.40 35.17
CA PRO A 311 45.87 -27.27 35.62
C PRO A 311 47.35 -27.50 35.30
N VAL A 312 47.94 -26.59 34.53
CA VAL A 312 49.36 -26.58 34.23
C VAL A 312 50.11 -26.36 35.54
N ARG A 313 50.79 -27.40 36.04
CA ARG A 313 51.69 -27.26 37.20
C ARG A 313 52.79 -26.26 36.84
N LYS A 314 52.75 -25.07 37.43
CA LYS A 314 53.90 -24.16 37.46
C LYS A 314 55.02 -24.87 38.22
N ARG A 315 56.18 -25.06 37.58
CA ARG A 315 57.40 -25.46 38.29
C ARG A 315 57.84 -24.28 39.16
N LEU A 316 57.98 -24.56 40.46
CA LEU A 316 58.69 -23.71 41.43
C LEU A 316 60.20 -23.81 41.16
#